data_AF-A0A970LS73-F1
#
_entry.id   AF-A0A970LS73-F1
#
_cell.length_a   1.000
_cell.length_b   1.000
_cell.length_c   1.000
_cell.angle_alpha   90.00
_cell.angle_beta   90.00
_cell.angle_gamma   90.00
#
_symmetry.space_group_name_H-M   'P 1'
#
loop_
_entity.id
_entity.type
_entity.pdbx_description
1 polymer ?
#
loop_
_entity_poly.entity_id
_entity_poly.type
_entity_poly.pdbx_seq_one_letter_code
_entity_poly.pdbx_strand_id
1 'polypeptide(L)'
;MKVRNNRGFTVVELMIVLALLSVVIAPAYMMLGLGNRVHSASVAEYELQSSARIAAARINRTARFASAVFTIPKSSFKEDNLTSGWSYVGVLDGAVVAYDYNSEDGVHQKTVLAPANENVTYEIVFHKVEEDHQEKIIGFSINGYFKDRPIKTDEHGQPIGHITVFSQAEALNSLQVIHKGTALDPAVAIAFREERRDKPEIETTLPVA
;
A
#
# COMPACT_ATOMS: atom_id res chain seq x y z
N MET A 1 -33.26 -71.10 11.56
CA MET A 1 -31.94 -71.45 10.98
C MET A 1 -31.07 -70.19 10.99
N LYS A 2 -30.02 -70.14 11.83
CA LYS A 2 -29.20 -68.94 12.06
C LYS A 2 -27.86 -69.14 11.37
N VAL A 3 -27.59 -68.42 10.29
CA VAL A 3 -26.30 -68.47 9.58
C VAL A 3 -25.26 -67.73 10.43
N ARG A 4 -24.23 -68.42 10.89
CA ARG A 4 -23.14 -67.84 11.70
C ARG A 4 -22.10 -67.22 10.74
N ASN A 5 -21.92 -65.90 10.84
CA ASN A 5 -20.98 -65.16 9.98
C ASN A 5 -19.54 -65.35 10.48
N ASN A 6 -18.78 -66.24 9.84
CA ASN A 6 -17.36 -66.50 10.14
C ASN A 6 -16.42 -65.69 9.24
N ARG A 7 -16.60 -64.37 9.17
CA ARG A 7 -15.68 -63.49 8.45
C ARG A 7 -14.86 -62.69 9.46
N GLY A 8 -13.61 -63.09 9.66
CA GLY A 8 -12.60 -62.32 10.39
C GLY A 8 -11.55 -61.81 9.42
N PHE A 9 -11.04 -60.60 9.65
CA PHE A 9 -9.91 -60.08 8.89
C PHE A 9 -8.62 -60.75 9.35
N THR A 10 -7.77 -61.11 8.40
CA THR A 10 -6.42 -61.58 8.72
C THR A 10 -5.54 -60.39 9.12
N VAL A 11 -4.54 -60.63 9.98
CA VAL A 11 -3.57 -59.60 10.37
C VAL A 11 -2.83 -59.05 9.14
N VAL A 12 -2.57 -59.91 8.14
CA VAL A 12 -1.93 -59.53 6.88
C VAL A 12 -2.80 -58.57 6.07
N GLU A 13 -4.11 -58.82 5.94
CA GLU A 13 -5.02 -57.88 5.27
C GLU A 13 -5.04 -56.52 5.97
N LEU A 14 -5.06 -56.50 7.30
CA LEU A 14 -5.00 -55.25 8.07
C LEU A 14 -3.70 -54.48 7.81
N MET A 15 -2.55 -55.17 7.78
CA MET A 15 -1.26 -54.55 7.49
C MET A 15 -1.20 -53.98 6.07
N ILE A 16 -1.75 -54.69 5.08
CA ILE A 16 -1.80 -54.22 3.69
C ILE A 16 -2.70 -52.98 3.59
N VAL A 17 -3.87 -52.98 4.24
CA VAL A 17 -4.78 -51.82 4.25
C VAL A 17 -4.13 -50.60 4.90
N LEU A 18 -3.44 -50.77 6.03
CA LEU A 18 -2.73 -49.67 6.70
C LEU A 18 -1.57 -49.13 5.86
N ALA A 19 -0.83 -50.01 5.17
CA ALA A 19 0.24 -49.61 4.26
C ALA A 19 -0.30 -48.85 3.04
N LEU A 20 -1.43 -49.28 2.47
CA LEU A 20 -2.06 -48.58 1.35
C LEU A 20 -2.68 -47.25 1.79
N LEU A 21 -3.24 -47.17 3.00
CA LEU A 21 -3.78 -45.93 3.56
C LEU A 21 -2.68 -44.88 3.75
N SER A 22 -1.51 -45.25 4.26
CA SER A 22 -0.42 -44.28 4.46
C SER A 22 0.09 -43.69 3.15
N VAL A 23 0.13 -44.49 2.08
CA VAL A 23 0.50 -44.05 0.73
C VAL A 23 -0.49 -43.01 0.18
N VAL A 24 -1.77 -43.08 0.55
CA VAL A 24 -2.79 -42.10 0.12
C VAL A 24 -2.84 -40.89 1.04
N ILE A 25 -2.73 -41.11 2.34
CA ILE A 25 -2.88 -40.05 3.36
C ILE A 25 -1.68 -39.09 3.35
N ALA A 26 -0.45 -39.59 3.19
CA ALA A 26 0.75 -38.76 3.18
C ALA A 26 0.74 -37.65 2.10
N PRO A 27 0.48 -37.95 0.81
CA PRO A 27 0.40 -36.90 -0.21
C PRO A 27 -0.80 -35.98 -0.01
N ALA A 28 -1.92 -36.48 0.53
CA ALA A 28 -3.07 -35.63 0.84
C ALA A 28 -2.73 -34.55 1.88
N TYR A 29 -2.03 -34.92 2.96
CA TYR A 29 -1.54 -33.94 3.95
C TYR A 29 -0.53 -32.96 3.36
N MET A 30 0.39 -33.44 2.51
CA MET A 30 1.36 -32.57 1.84
C MET A 30 0.67 -31.55 0.91
N MET A 31 -0.33 -32.00 0.15
CA MET A 31 -1.14 -31.13 -0.73
C MET A 31 -1.92 -30.10 0.07
N LEU A 32 -2.56 -30.48 1.18
CA LEU A 32 -3.29 -29.55 2.04
C LEU A 32 -2.34 -28.51 2.66
N GLY A 33 -1.17 -28.94 3.13
CA GLY A 33 -0.16 -28.05 3.70
C GLY A 33 0.37 -27.05 2.68
N LEU A 34 0.67 -27.50 1.46
CA LEU A 34 1.08 -26.62 0.36
C LEU A 34 -0.05 -25.66 -0.04
N GLY A 35 -1.26 -26.19 -0.21
CA GLY A 35 -2.43 -25.41 -0.62
C GLY A 35 -2.73 -24.26 0.34
N ASN A 36 -2.71 -24.52 1.65
CA ASN A 36 -2.94 -23.50 2.66
C ASN A 36 -1.85 -22.42 2.67
N ARG A 37 -0.58 -22.80 2.49
CA ARG A 37 0.54 -21.85 2.42
C ARG A 37 0.47 -20.97 1.18
N VAL A 38 0.22 -21.58 0.01
CA VAL A 38 0.07 -20.84 -1.26
C VAL A 38 -1.13 -19.90 -1.17
N HIS A 39 -2.28 -20.38 -0.68
CA HIS A 39 -3.46 -19.56 -0.51
C HIS A 39 -3.22 -18.37 0.41
N SER A 40 -2.61 -18.58 1.58
CA SER A 40 -2.30 -17.50 2.52
C SER A 40 -1.35 -16.46 1.93
N ALA A 41 -0.32 -16.90 1.19
CA ALA A 41 0.60 -16.00 0.49
C ALA A 41 -0.12 -15.20 -0.61
N SER A 42 -1.03 -15.83 -1.35
CA SER A 42 -1.84 -15.16 -2.38
C SER A 42 -2.81 -14.14 -1.80
N VAL A 43 -3.44 -14.43 -0.66
CA VAL A 43 -4.33 -13.47 0.03
C VAL A 43 -3.53 -12.25 0.49
N ALA A 44 -2.38 -12.45 1.12
CA ALA A 44 -1.52 -11.35 1.57
C ALA A 44 -1.04 -10.48 0.39
N GLU A 45 -0.69 -11.08 -0.74
CA GLU A 45 -0.30 -10.36 -1.96
C GLU A 45 -1.47 -9.58 -2.56
N TYR A 46 -2.66 -10.18 -2.60
CA TYR A 46 -3.88 -9.52 -3.05
C TYR A 46 -4.22 -8.30 -2.19
N GLU A 47 -4.15 -8.44 -0.86
CA GLU A 47 -4.39 -7.32 0.07
C GLU A 47 -3.39 -6.19 -0.12
N LEU A 48 -2.11 -6.52 -0.30
CA LEU A 48 -1.05 -5.55 -0.56
C LEU A 48 -1.31 -4.77 -1.85
N GLN A 49 -1.64 -5.46 -2.95
CA GLN A 49 -1.98 -4.83 -4.23
C GLN A 49 -3.25 -3.98 -4.15
N SER A 50 -4.29 -4.50 -3.50
CA SER A 50 -5.59 -3.82 -3.36
C SER A 50 -5.43 -2.52 -2.58
N SER A 51 -4.75 -2.56 -1.43
CA SER A 51 -4.51 -1.38 -0.59
C SER A 51 -3.65 -0.33 -1.30
N ALA A 52 -2.61 -0.76 -2.03
CA ALA A 52 -1.81 0.15 -2.85
C ALA A 52 -2.65 0.83 -3.95
N ARG A 53 -3.58 0.09 -4.59
CA ARG A 53 -4.50 0.67 -5.59
C ARG A 53 -5.49 1.64 -4.98
N ILE A 54 -6.02 1.37 -3.79
CA ILE A 54 -6.90 2.29 -3.06
C ILE A 54 -6.15 3.58 -2.72
N ALA A 55 -4.93 3.47 -2.20
CA ALA A 55 -4.06 4.61 -1.92
C ALA A 55 -3.78 5.42 -3.20
N ALA A 56 -3.41 4.77 -4.30
CA ALA A 56 -3.17 5.42 -5.58
C ALA A 56 -4.43 6.14 -6.11
N ALA A 57 -5.60 5.51 -6.02
CA ALA A 57 -6.86 6.13 -6.42
C ALA A 57 -7.19 7.37 -5.58
N ARG A 58 -6.93 7.32 -4.27
CA ARG A 58 -7.10 8.48 -3.38
C ARG A 58 -6.15 9.61 -3.76
N ILE A 59 -4.86 9.33 -3.94
CA ILE A 59 -3.85 10.32 -4.35
C ILE A 59 -4.22 10.93 -5.71
N ASN A 60 -4.61 10.12 -6.69
CA ASN A 60 -5.02 10.61 -8.02
C ASN A 60 -6.22 11.55 -7.93
N ARG A 61 -7.24 11.16 -7.14
CA ARG A 61 -8.41 12.01 -6.91
C ARG A 61 -8.02 13.32 -6.26
N THR A 62 -7.23 13.26 -5.20
CA THR A 62 -6.72 14.42 -4.47
C THR A 62 -5.94 15.36 -5.39
N ALA A 63 -4.94 14.86 -6.12
CA ALA A 63 -4.16 15.65 -7.05
C ALA A 63 -5.06 16.35 -8.09
N ARG A 64 -6.04 15.63 -8.66
CA ARG A 64 -6.93 16.16 -9.70
C ARG A 64 -7.86 17.27 -9.21
N PHE A 65 -8.39 17.16 -7.99
CA PHE A 65 -9.41 18.06 -7.46
C PHE A 65 -8.87 19.13 -6.50
N ALA A 66 -7.63 19.00 -6.04
CA ALA A 66 -7.02 19.99 -5.19
C ALA A 66 -6.84 21.34 -5.90
N SER A 67 -7.08 22.42 -5.17
CA SER A 67 -6.82 23.80 -5.60
C SER A 67 -5.34 24.17 -5.50
N ALA A 68 -4.58 23.48 -4.64
CA ALA A 68 -3.14 23.62 -4.53
C ALA A 68 -2.52 22.30 -4.05
N VAL A 69 -1.35 21.93 -4.57
CA VAL A 69 -0.63 20.71 -4.17
C VAL A 69 0.86 20.98 -4.00
N PHE A 70 1.42 20.53 -2.87
CA PHE A 70 2.85 20.64 -2.55
C PHE A 70 3.37 19.27 -2.17
N THR A 71 4.47 18.82 -2.77
CA THR A 71 5.15 17.62 -2.29
C THR A 71 5.99 17.96 -1.05
N ILE A 72 6.11 17.01 -0.13
CA ILE A 72 6.79 17.18 1.15
C ILE A 72 7.90 16.12 1.28
N PRO A 73 9.13 16.55 1.59
CA PRO A 73 10.25 15.64 1.82
C PRO A 73 10.06 14.78 3.06
N LYS A 74 10.70 13.61 3.09
CA LYS A 74 10.65 12.66 4.20
C LYS A 74 11.13 13.24 5.51
N SER A 75 12.16 14.08 5.50
CA SER A 75 12.71 14.69 6.72
C SER A 75 11.71 15.57 7.46
N SER A 76 10.78 16.17 6.71
CA SER A 76 9.86 17.16 7.23
C SER A 76 8.55 16.48 7.65
N PHE A 77 7.99 15.58 6.82
CA PHE A 77 6.68 14.96 7.08
C PHE A 77 6.57 14.23 8.44
N LYS A 78 5.88 14.86 9.40
CA LYS A 78 5.60 14.37 10.76
C LYS A 78 4.17 14.68 11.17
N GLU A 79 3.57 13.79 11.97
CA GLU A 79 2.19 13.95 12.49
C GLU A 79 2.05 15.18 13.40
N ASP A 80 3.13 15.59 14.08
CA ASP A 80 3.12 16.73 15.00
C ASP A 80 3.28 18.10 14.31
N ASN A 81 3.60 18.13 13.01
CA ASN A 81 3.90 19.37 12.28
C ASN A 81 2.88 19.66 11.16
N LEU A 82 1.65 19.17 11.30
CA LEU A 82 0.61 19.41 10.29
C LEU A 82 0.10 20.85 10.38
N THR A 83 0.21 21.59 9.27
CA THR A 83 -0.28 22.97 9.17
C THR A 83 -1.81 22.97 9.11
N SER A 84 -2.44 23.80 9.93
CA SER A 84 -3.90 24.02 9.89
C SER A 84 -4.32 24.51 8.50
N GLY A 85 -5.46 24.03 8.00
CA GLY A 85 -5.95 24.40 6.67
C GLY A 85 -5.43 23.53 5.53
N TRP A 86 -4.46 22.64 5.77
CA TRP A 86 -3.92 21.71 4.78
C TRP A 86 -4.29 20.27 5.12
N SER A 87 -4.70 19.52 4.10
CA SER A 87 -4.81 18.07 4.16
C SER A 87 -3.53 17.42 3.64
N TYR A 88 -3.23 16.21 4.10
CA TYR A 88 -1.98 15.53 3.77
C TYR A 88 -2.23 14.08 3.37
N VAL A 89 -1.49 13.55 2.41
CA VAL A 89 -1.42 12.11 2.12
C VAL A 89 0.04 11.72 1.97
N GLY A 90 0.47 10.68 2.68
CA GLY A 90 1.86 10.23 2.62
C GLY A 90 2.09 8.92 3.36
N VAL A 91 3.36 8.57 3.52
CA VAL A 91 3.76 7.39 4.30
C VAL A 91 4.29 7.81 5.65
N LEU A 92 3.72 7.22 6.71
CA LEU A 92 4.20 7.36 8.09
C LEU A 92 4.29 5.96 8.71
N ASP A 93 5.42 5.63 9.33
CA ASP A 93 5.70 4.33 9.94
C ASP A 93 5.45 3.12 9.00
N GLY A 94 5.66 3.33 7.69
CA GLY A 94 5.45 2.34 6.65
C GLY A 94 3.98 2.12 6.26
N ALA A 95 3.03 2.85 6.84
CA ALA A 95 1.62 2.85 6.45
C ALA A 95 1.31 4.05 5.57
N VAL A 96 0.40 3.89 4.59
CA VAL A 96 -0.11 5.03 3.83
C VAL A 96 -1.26 5.65 4.61
N VAL A 97 -1.09 6.91 4.99
CA VAL A 97 -2.04 7.67 5.79
C VAL A 97 -2.50 8.92 5.06
N ALA A 98 -3.77 9.26 5.26
CA ALA A 98 -4.37 10.53 4.86
C ALA A 98 -4.78 11.30 6.12
N TYR A 99 -4.48 12.58 6.16
CA TYR A 99 -4.93 13.52 7.18
C TYR A 99 -5.82 14.54 6.49
N ASP A 100 -7.13 14.39 6.64
CA ASP A 100 -8.09 15.33 6.07
C ASP A 100 -8.40 16.42 7.10
N TYR A 101 -8.11 17.69 6.79
CA TYR A 101 -8.38 18.80 7.69
C TYR A 101 -9.87 19.17 7.66
N ASN A 102 -10.53 19.13 8.83
CA ASN A 102 -11.89 19.64 8.97
C ASN A 102 -11.86 21.11 9.43
N SER A 103 -12.35 22.02 8.60
CA SER A 103 -12.42 23.45 8.94
C SER A 103 -13.44 23.77 10.04
N GLU A 104 -14.38 22.87 10.32
CA GLU A 104 -15.38 23.05 11.39
C GLU A 104 -14.79 22.76 12.77
N ASP A 105 -14.00 21.70 12.89
CA ASP A 105 -13.40 21.27 14.17
C ASP A 105 -11.97 21.81 14.35
N GLY A 106 -11.32 22.26 13.28
CA GLY A 106 -9.91 22.67 13.29
C GLY A 106 -8.93 21.50 13.49
N VAL A 107 -9.36 20.26 13.27
CA VAL A 107 -8.59 19.03 13.54
C VAL A 107 -8.40 18.21 12.26
N HIS A 108 -7.23 17.59 12.14
CA HIS A 108 -6.94 16.60 11.10
C HIS A 108 -7.51 15.23 11.46
N GLN A 109 -8.36 14.69 10.59
CA GLN A 109 -8.88 13.34 10.70
C GLN A 109 -7.96 12.36 9.98
N LYS A 110 -7.33 11.47 10.75
CA LYS A 110 -6.44 10.42 10.24
C LYS A 110 -7.24 9.26 9.66
N THR A 111 -7.02 8.96 8.39
CA THR A 111 -7.51 7.76 7.70
C THR A 111 -6.34 6.93 7.21
N VAL A 112 -6.31 5.65 7.58
CA VAL A 112 -5.29 4.71 7.07
C VAL A 112 -5.79 4.13 5.75
N LEU A 113 -5.10 4.44 4.64
CA LEU A 113 -5.45 3.97 3.30
C LEU A 113 -4.84 2.59 3.01
N ALA A 114 -3.62 2.36 3.51
CA ALA A 114 -2.93 1.09 3.41
C ALA A 114 -2.20 0.81 4.74
N PRO A 115 -2.68 -0.15 5.55
CA PRO A 115 -2.10 -0.43 6.85
C PRO A 115 -0.75 -1.12 6.72
N ALA A 116 0.26 -0.63 7.43
CA ALA A 116 1.46 -1.41 7.68
C ALA A 116 1.15 -2.52 8.69
N ASN A 117 1.82 -3.67 8.54
CA ASN A 117 1.81 -4.72 9.55
C ASN A 117 3.23 -5.25 9.77
N GLU A 118 3.39 -6.25 10.63
CA GLU A 118 4.72 -6.80 10.95
C GLU A 118 5.45 -7.30 9.71
N ASN A 119 4.73 -7.79 8.70
CA ASN A 119 5.28 -8.39 7.48
C ASN A 119 5.26 -7.47 6.27
N VAL A 120 4.52 -6.35 6.29
CA VAL A 120 4.26 -5.50 5.13
C VAL A 120 4.52 -4.03 5.44
N THR A 121 5.27 -3.37 4.57
CA THR A 121 5.52 -1.92 4.63
C THR A 121 5.34 -1.28 3.25
N TYR A 122 4.84 -0.07 3.24
CA TYR A 122 4.67 0.76 2.06
C TYR A 122 5.69 1.89 2.02
N GLU A 123 6.05 2.29 0.81
CA GLU A 123 6.80 3.50 0.52
C GLU A 123 6.11 4.22 -0.63
N ILE A 124 6.02 5.54 -0.55
CA ILE A 124 5.52 6.38 -1.64
C ILE A 124 6.61 7.37 -2.00
N VAL A 125 6.86 7.53 -3.29
CA VAL A 125 7.78 8.52 -3.81
C VAL A 125 7.07 9.36 -4.87
N PHE A 126 6.96 10.66 -4.60
CA PHE A 126 6.47 11.65 -5.55
C PHE A 126 7.62 12.19 -6.40
N HIS A 127 7.46 12.18 -7.72
CA HIS A 127 8.45 12.65 -8.68
C HIS A 127 7.83 13.66 -9.65
N LYS A 128 8.70 14.55 -10.17
CA LYS A 128 8.32 15.44 -11.26
C LYS A 128 8.27 14.64 -12.56
N VAL A 129 7.22 14.81 -13.35
CA VAL A 129 7.08 14.08 -14.64
C VAL A 129 7.87 14.78 -15.75
N GLU A 130 7.83 16.11 -15.79
CA GLU A 130 8.61 16.92 -16.74
C GLU A 130 9.35 18.07 -16.04
N GLU A 131 10.46 18.54 -16.61
CA GLU A 131 11.21 19.68 -16.05
C GLU A 131 10.51 21.02 -16.26
N ASP A 132 9.50 21.12 -17.13
CA ASP A 132 8.74 22.34 -17.29
C ASP A 132 7.96 22.67 -16.00
N HIS A 133 8.01 23.92 -15.58
CA HIS A 133 7.30 24.42 -14.40
C HIS A 133 5.82 24.73 -14.71
N GLN A 134 5.40 24.64 -15.98
CA GLN A 134 4.02 24.89 -16.39
C GLN A 134 3.12 23.66 -16.27
N GLU A 135 3.69 22.45 -16.32
CA GLU A 135 2.91 21.23 -16.23
C GLU A 135 2.48 20.93 -14.79
N LYS A 136 1.17 20.81 -14.59
CA LYS A 136 0.54 20.52 -13.30
C LYS A 136 0.44 19.01 -13.06
N ILE A 137 1.42 18.23 -13.50
CA ILE A 137 1.39 16.77 -13.40
C ILE A 137 2.21 16.32 -12.20
N ILE A 138 1.61 15.48 -11.36
CA ILE A 138 2.28 14.83 -10.22
C ILE A 138 2.40 13.35 -10.54
N GLY A 139 3.64 12.89 -10.69
CA GLY A 139 3.97 11.48 -10.77
C GLY A 139 4.22 10.91 -9.39
N PHE A 140 3.78 9.68 -9.15
CA PHE A 140 4.12 8.96 -7.94
C PHE A 140 4.24 7.46 -8.18
N SER A 141 5.04 6.83 -7.32
CA SER A 141 5.13 5.38 -7.19
C SER A 141 4.77 4.96 -5.77
N ILE A 142 3.98 3.90 -5.64
CA ILE A 142 3.71 3.22 -4.37
C ILE A 142 4.39 1.86 -4.43
N ASN A 143 5.37 1.65 -3.57
CA ASN A 143 6.08 0.38 -3.42
C ASN A 143 5.58 -0.35 -2.18
N GLY A 144 5.20 -1.61 -2.33
CA GLY A 144 4.88 -2.52 -1.24
C GLY A 144 6.00 -3.54 -1.05
N TYR A 145 6.45 -3.70 0.20
CA TYR A 145 7.51 -4.63 0.59
C TYR A 145 6.99 -5.67 1.57
N PHE A 146 7.53 -6.88 1.45
CA PHE A 146 7.29 -8.00 2.34
C PHE A 146 8.60 -8.19 3.11
N LYS A 147 8.60 -8.05 4.43
CA LYS A 147 9.83 -8.09 5.24
C LYS A 147 10.49 -9.47 5.27
N ASP A 148 9.70 -10.53 5.04
CA ASP A 148 10.13 -11.93 5.02
C ASP A 148 10.68 -12.36 3.65
N ARG A 149 10.61 -11.50 2.63
CA ARG A 149 11.08 -11.79 1.28
C ARG A 149 12.29 -10.92 0.94
N PRO A 150 13.29 -11.46 0.21
CA PRO A 150 14.45 -10.69 -0.19
C PRO A 150 14.03 -9.57 -1.15
N ILE A 151 14.36 -8.34 -0.79
CA ILE A 151 14.14 -7.17 -1.63
C ILE A 151 15.13 -7.23 -2.80
N LYS A 152 14.60 -7.16 -4.02
CA LYS A 152 15.44 -7.05 -5.22
C LYS A 152 15.85 -5.60 -5.43
N THR A 153 16.96 -5.41 -6.11
CA THR A 153 17.51 -4.09 -6.41
C THR A 153 17.60 -3.93 -7.92
N ASP A 154 17.37 -2.71 -8.42
CA ASP A 154 17.56 -2.38 -9.82
C ASP A 154 19.05 -2.22 -10.19
N GLU A 155 19.32 -1.94 -11.47
CA GLU A 155 20.69 -1.70 -11.98
C GLU A 155 21.40 -0.51 -11.32
N HIS A 156 20.65 0.36 -10.64
CA HIS A 156 21.14 1.58 -9.99
C HIS A 156 21.24 1.45 -8.47
N GLY A 157 21.00 0.28 -7.90
CA GLY A 157 21.09 0.09 -6.46
C GLY A 157 19.83 0.45 -5.67
N GLN A 158 18.70 0.74 -6.34
CA GLN A 158 17.44 1.11 -5.69
C GLN A 158 16.54 -0.10 -5.40
N PRO A 159 15.91 -0.18 -4.22
CA PRO A 159 15.05 -1.29 -3.84
C PRO A 159 13.76 -1.34 -4.68
N ILE A 160 13.54 -2.46 -5.37
CA ILE A 160 12.33 -2.75 -6.13
C ILE A 160 11.28 -3.33 -5.18
N GLY A 161 10.12 -2.67 -5.09
CA GLY A 161 8.97 -3.19 -4.36
C GLY A 161 8.55 -4.57 -4.86
N HIS A 162 8.08 -5.44 -3.98
CA HIS A 162 7.43 -6.69 -4.42
C HIS A 162 6.17 -6.38 -5.24
N ILE A 163 5.53 -5.27 -4.94
CA ILE A 163 4.47 -4.65 -5.74
C ILE A 163 4.84 -3.19 -5.95
N THR A 164 4.70 -2.72 -7.18
CA THR A 164 4.83 -1.30 -7.49
C THR A 164 3.62 -0.83 -8.29
N VAL A 165 3.01 0.26 -7.82
CA VAL A 165 1.95 0.97 -8.54
C VAL A 165 2.52 2.30 -8.98
N PHE A 166 2.61 2.51 -10.29
CA PHE A 166 2.96 3.79 -10.89
C PHE A 166 1.69 4.53 -11.30
N SER A 167 1.63 5.82 -11.01
CA SER A 167 0.56 6.68 -11.50
C SER A 167 1.03 8.10 -11.73
N GLN A 168 0.31 8.79 -12.58
CA GLN A 168 0.48 10.20 -12.86
C GLN A 168 -0.90 10.83 -12.85
N ALA A 169 -1.03 11.93 -12.11
CA ALA A 169 -2.26 12.70 -12.04
C ALA A 169 -1.99 14.13 -12.46
N GLU A 170 -2.80 14.61 -13.40
CA GLU A 170 -2.85 16.03 -13.74
C GLU A 170 -3.72 16.75 -12.70
N ALA A 171 -3.13 17.75 -12.06
CA ALA A 171 -3.77 18.63 -11.10
C ALA A 171 -4.55 19.74 -11.82
N LEU A 172 -5.62 19.33 -12.51
CA LEU A 172 -6.47 20.17 -13.36
C LEU A 172 -6.97 21.44 -12.66
N ASN A 173 -7.31 21.33 -11.38
CA ASN A 173 -7.87 22.43 -10.60
C ASN A 173 -6.81 23.18 -9.79
N SER A 174 -5.56 22.75 -9.83
CA SER A 174 -4.52 23.35 -9.01
C SER A 174 -4.03 24.65 -9.63
N LEU A 175 -3.89 25.70 -8.82
CA LEU A 175 -3.22 26.93 -9.24
C LEU A 175 -1.70 26.71 -9.35
N GLN A 176 -1.13 25.86 -8.48
CA GLN A 176 0.30 25.58 -8.42
C GLN A 176 0.61 24.17 -7.91
N VAL A 177 1.57 23.52 -8.57
CA VAL A 177 2.20 22.29 -8.08
C VAL A 177 3.66 22.60 -7.76
N ILE A 178 4.07 22.46 -6.50
CA ILE A 178 5.48 22.63 -6.10
C ILE A 178 6.04 21.29 -5.66
N HIS A 179 7.15 20.88 -6.27
CA HIS A 179 7.92 19.72 -5.84
C HIS A 179 9.06 20.15 -4.91
N LYS A 180 9.11 19.60 -3.68
CA LYS A 180 10.15 19.91 -2.69
C LYS A 180 11.15 18.77 -2.45
N GLY A 181 10.95 17.59 -3.04
CA GLY A 181 11.81 16.43 -2.83
C GLY A 181 13.14 16.55 -3.56
N THR A 182 14.19 15.97 -3.00
CA THR A 182 15.52 15.87 -3.60
C THR A 182 15.97 14.40 -3.69
N ALA A 183 17.08 14.13 -4.38
CA ALA A 183 17.62 12.78 -4.46
C ALA A 183 18.04 12.20 -3.09
N LEU A 184 18.42 13.06 -2.13
CA LEU A 184 18.83 12.67 -0.78
C LEU A 184 17.65 12.67 0.22
N ASP A 185 16.58 13.39 -0.10
CA ASP A 185 15.39 13.52 0.72
C ASP A 185 14.15 13.47 -0.19
N PRO A 186 13.74 12.26 -0.60
CA PRO A 186 12.64 12.09 -1.55
C PRO A 186 11.33 12.62 -0.96
N ALA A 187 10.46 13.11 -1.83
CA ALA A 187 9.13 13.52 -1.41
C ALA A 187 8.26 12.28 -1.15
N VAL A 188 7.84 12.10 0.10
CA VAL A 188 7.06 10.93 0.57
C VAL A 188 5.61 11.27 0.93
N ALA A 189 5.26 12.55 0.87
CA ALA A 189 3.92 13.03 1.14
C ALA A 189 3.55 14.19 0.20
N ILE A 190 2.25 14.46 0.11
CA ILE A 190 1.68 15.65 -0.51
C ILE A 190 0.80 16.37 0.50
N ALA A 191 0.90 17.70 0.52
CA ALA A 191 -0.07 18.60 1.13
C ALA A 191 -1.01 19.12 0.05
N PHE A 192 -2.29 19.21 0.35
CA PHE A 192 -3.31 19.68 -0.57
C PHE A 192 -4.44 20.42 0.13
N ARG A 193 -5.12 21.27 -0.63
CA ARG A 193 -6.36 21.95 -0.25
C ARG A 193 -7.44 21.63 -1.27
N GLU A 194 -8.66 21.36 -0.80
CA GLU A 194 -9.86 21.23 -1.63
C GLU A 194 -10.76 22.45 -1.38
N GLU A 195 -10.33 23.64 -1.78
CA GLU A 195 -11.16 24.84 -1.59
C GLU A 195 -12.34 24.90 -2.57
N ARG A 196 -13.44 25.50 -2.11
CA ARG A 196 -14.57 25.83 -2.99
C ARG A 196 -14.16 26.93 -3.98
N ARG A 197 -14.55 26.72 -5.24
CA ARG A 197 -14.20 27.53 -6.42
C ARG A 197 -14.55 29.01 -6.34
N ASP A 198 -15.39 29.43 -5.39
CA ASP A 198 -15.96 30.76 -5.31
C ASP A 198 -15.06 31.79 -4.59
N LYS A 199 -14.08 31.35 -3.78
CA LYS A 199 -13.06 32.22 -3.17
C LYS A 199 -11.74 31.48 -2.93
N PRO A 200 -10.85 31.37 -3.94
CA PRO A 200 -9.52 30.80 -3.72
C PRO A 200 -8.71 31.75 -2.82
N GLU A 201 -8.30 31.29 -1.65
CA GLU A 201 -7.34 32.03 -0.81
C GLU A 201 -5.93 31.70 -1.29
N ILE A 202 -5.31 32.65 -2.00
CA ILE A 202 -3.89 32.57 -2.36
C ILE A 202 -3.09 32.93 -1.11
N GLU A 203 -2.93 31.99 -0.20
CA GLU A 203 -2.04 32.14 0.94
C GLU A 203 -0.58 31.96 0.50
N THR A 204 0.24 32.97 0.74
CA THR A 204 1.69 32.97 0.47
C THR A 204 2.49 32.14 1.48
N THR A 205 1.84 31.61 2.52
CA THR A 205 2.45 30.77 3.54
C THR A 205 2.48 29.32 3.08
N LEU A 206 3.67 28.90 2.67
CA LEU A 206 3.99 27.53 2.28
C LEU A 206 3.74 26.58 3.46
N PRO A 207 3.07 25.42 3.25
CA PRO A 207 2.95 24.43 4.30
C PRO A 207 4.35 23.93 4.68
N VAL A 208 4.62 23.95 5.98
CA VAL A 208 5.75 23.26 6.62
C VAL A 208 5.12 22.05 7.27
N ALA A 209 5.41 20.87 6.72
CA ALA A 209 5.12 19.61 7.39
C ALA A 209 6.47 18.94 7.51
#